data_AF-A0A182TB78-F1
#
_entry.id   AF-A0A182TB78-F1
#
_cell.length_a   1.000
_cell.length_b   1.000
_cell.length_c   1.000
_cell.angle_alpha   90.00
_cell.angle_beta   90.00
_cell.angle_gamma   90.00
#
_symmetry.space_group_name_H-M   'P 1'
#
loop_
_entity.id
_entity.type
_entity.pdbx_description
1 polymer ?
#
loop_
_entity_poly.entity_id
_entity_poly.type
_entity_poly.pdbx_seq_one_letter_code
_entity_poly.pdbx_strand_id
1 'polypeptide(L)'
;SPTGTDVRIEFSSGSLSHRFVFNSAYHHYGPDAEVQQQATTFQDEWITVDYLFYTPYRSVAECNRTLPNWNLELLKTYALPTVQQCCWEIGCIPNKVYGSDHFALAGRFLLTIPKEEQ
;
A
#
# COMPACT_ATOMS: atom_id res chain seq x y z
N SER A 1 13.47 -2.99 49.45
CA SER A 1 13.59 -3.68 48.17
C SER A 1 12.37 -4.52 47.91
N PRO A 2 11.59 -4.29 46.84
CA PRO A 2 10.65 -5.28 46.35
C PRO A 2 11.27 -6.03 45.16
N THR A 3 11.54 -7.32 45.35
CA THR A 3 11.86 -8.28 44.28
C THR A 3 10.55 -8.86 43.76
N GLY A 4 9.96 -8.20 42.76
CA GLY A 4 8.86 -8.74 41.97
C GLY A 4 9.39 -8.92 40.55
N THR A 5 9.70 -10.15 40.16
CA THR A 5 9.98 -10.49 38.76
C THR A 5 8.71 -10.28 37.95
N ASP A 6 8.61 -9.09 37.32
CA ASP A 6 7.63 -8.75 36.29
C ASP A 6 7.95 -9.60 35.06
N VAL A 7 7.40 -10.82 35.02
CA VAL A 7 7.45 -11.67 33.82
C VAL A 7 6.50 -11.05 32.81
N ARG A 8 7.02 -10.07 32.07
CA ARG A 8 6.37 -9.54 30.88
C ARG A 8 6.29 -10.68 29.87
N ILE A 9 5.12 -11.28 29.77
CA ILE A 9 4.78 -12.16 28.66
C ILE A 9 4.87 -11.28 27.40
N GLU A 10 5.88 -11.49 26.57
CA GLU A 10 6.00 -10.78 25.29
C GLU A 10 4.79 -11.14 24.41
N PHE A 11 3.82 -10.22 24.37
CA PHE A 11 2.69 -10.29 23.45
C PHE A 11 3.20 -10.29 22.01
N SER A 12 2.70 -11.20 21.17
CA SER A 12 3.06 -11.29 19.74
C SER A 12 4.53 -11.61 19.43
N SER A 13 5.21 -12.37 20.30
CA SER A 13 6.60 -12.85 20.13
C SER A 13 6.81 -13.94 19.06
N GLY A 14 5.84 -14.14 18.15
CA GLY A 14 5.90 -15.15 17.09
C GLY A 14 6.31 -14.58 15.73
N SER A 15 6.49 -15.46 14.74
CA SER A 15 6.69 -15.07 13.34
C SER A 15 5.39 -15.23 12.55
N LEU A 16 5.01 -14.18 11.82
CA LEU A 16 3.92 -14.21 10.83
C LEU A 16 4.56 -14.17 9.43
N SER A 17 4.23 -15.13 8.58
CA SER A 17 4.73 -15.20 7.21
C SER A 17 3.58 -15.39 6.21
N HIS A 18 3.77 -14.90 4.99
CA HIS A 18 2.84 -15.10 3.88
C HIS A 18 3.58 -15.46 2.60
N ARG A 19 2.88 -16.11 1.67
CA ARG A 19 3.40 -16.46 0.34
C ARG A 19 2.98 -15.48 -0.77
N PHE A 20 2.23 -14.43 -0.42
CA PHE A 20 1.91 -13.38 -1.37
C PHE A 20 3.16 -12.56 -1.70
N VAL A 21 3.37 -12.28 -2.98
CA VAL A 21 4.40 -11.34 -3.42
C VAL A 21 3.71 -9.99 -3.59
N PHE A 22 3.57 -9.24 -2.50
CA PHE A 22 2.94 -7.94 -2.54
C PHE A 22 3.91 -6.86 -3.02
N ASN A 23 3.42 -6.00 -3.90
CA ASN A 23 4.06 -4.78 -4.34
C ASN A 23 3.07 -3.63 -4.11
N SER A 24 3.54 -2.51 -3.56
CA SER A 24 2.68 -1.33 -3.36
C SER A 24 2.60 -0.55 -4.67
N ALA A 25 1.40 -0.17 -5.11
CA ALA A 25 1.23 0.68 -6.27
C ALA A 25 1.66 2.14 -6.04
N TYR A 26 1.71 2.57 -4.77
CA TYR A 26 2.15 3.89 -4.36
C TYR A 26 3.47 3.76 -3.59
N HIS A 27 4.44 4.62 -3.92
CA HIS A 27 5.74 4.64 -3.26
C HIS A 27 5.70 5.64 -2.11
N HIS A 28 5.72 5.13 -0.88
CA HIS A 28 5.65 5.96 0.34
C HIS A 28 7.03 6.25 0.94
N TYR A 29 8.10 5.72 0.36
CA TYR A 29 9.47 5.79 0.88
C TYR A 29 10.46 6.12 -0.24
N GLY A 30 11.48 6.93 0.05
CA GLY A 30 12.48 7.37 -0.91
C GLY A 30 13.23 8.63 -0.44
N PRO A 31 14.32 9.02 -1.11
CA PRO A 31 15.10 10.20 -0.73
C PRO A 31 14.30 11.51 -0.77
N ASP A 32 13.24 11.56 -1.59
CA ASP A 32 12.35 12.72 -1.71
C ASP A 32 11.05 12.58 -0.89
N ALA A 33 10.93 11.54 -0.04
CA ALA A 33 9.67 11.20 0.62
C ALA A 33 9.18 12.28 1.61
N GLU A 34 10.06 13.08 2.21
CA GLU A 34 9.65 14.19 3.08
C GLU A 34 9.02 15.35 2.29
N VAL A 35 9.51 15.62 1.08
CA VAL A 35 9.01 16.72 0.23
C VAL A 35 7.78 16.28 -0.57
N GLN A 36 7.71 15.00 -0.92
CA GLN A 36 6.63 14.42 -1.72
C GLN A 36 5.71 13.49 -0.92
N GLN A 37 5.68 13.64 0.41
CA GLN A 37 4.84 12.80 1.27
C GLN A 37 3.38 12.94 0.81
N GLN A 38 2.81 11.84 0.31
CA GLN A 38 1.41 11.78 -0.06
C GLN A 38 0.56 11.63 1.19
N ALA A 39 -0.70 12.07 1.12
CA ALA A 39 -1.67 11.88 2.18
C ALA A 39 -2.92 11.18 1.64
N THR A 40 -3.57 10.40 2.49
CA THR A 40 -4.82 9.72 2.17
C THR A 40 -5.96 10.13 3.10
N THR A 41 -5.67 10.65 4.30
CA THR A 41 -6.68 11.10 5.26
C THR A 41 -6.15 12.19 6.20
N PHE A 42 -7.04 12.95 6.82
CA PHE A 42 -6.74 13.92 7.86
C PHE A 42 -7.26 13.42 9.21
N GLN A 43 -6.36 13.10 10.14
CA GLN A 43 -6.68 12.67 11.51
C GLN A 43 -5.83 13.49 12.49
N ASP A 44 -6.24 14.74 12.72
CA ASP A 44 -5.46 15.82 13.38
C ASP A 44 -4.18 16.25 12.63
N GLU A 45 -3.64 15.37 11.78
CA GLU A 45 -2.60 15.65 10.80
C GLU A 45 -2.85 14.88 9.49
N TRP A 46 -2.18 15.29 8.41
CA TRP A 46 -2.26 14.58 7.13
C TRP A 46 -1.37 13.34 7.15
N ILE A 47 -1.98 12.17 6.98
CA ILE A 47 -1.30 10.88 7.05
C ILE A 47 -1.64 10.00 5.86
N THR A 48 -0.79 9.01 5.61
CA THR A 48 -1.08 7.89 4.71
C THR A 48 -1.39 6.65 5.53
N VAL A 49 -2.61 6.13 5.38
CA VAL A 49 -3.04 4.86 6.00
C VAL A 49 -3.64 3.89 4.98
N ASP A 50 -3.86 4.34 3.76
CA ASP A 50 -4.45 3.55 2.70
C ASP A 50 -3.37 3.01 1.76
N TYR A 51 -3.50 1.74 1.39
CA TYR A 51 -2.53 1.04 0.54
C TYR A 51 -3.25 0.29 -0.58
N LEU A 52 -2.61 0.23 -1.74
CA LEU A 52 -3.05 -0.59 -2.87
C LEU A 52 -1.94 -1.57 -3.24
N PHE A 53 -2.05 -2.80 -2.70
CA PHE A 53 -1.11 -3.87 -2.99
C PHE A 53 -1.55 -4.70 -4.19
N TYR A 54 -0.59 -5.10 -5.02
CA TYR A 54 -0.80 -6.02 -6.14
C TYR A 54 0.34 -7.03 -6.22
N THR A 55 0.12 -8.12 -6.93
CA THR A 55 1.16 -9.13 -7.19
C THR A 55 1.54 -9.08 -8.68
N PRO A 56 2.72 -8.56 -9.03
CA PRO A 56 3.13 -8.41 -10.42
C PRO A 56 3.40 -9.75 -11.11
N TYR A 57 3.95 -10.71 -10.35
CA TYR A 57 4.37 -12.02 -10.84
C TYR A 57 3.98 -13.12 -9.85
N ARG A 58 3.50 -14.26 -10.35
CA ARG A 58 3.88 -15.53 -9.73
C ARG A 58 5.07 -16.08 -10.51
N SER A 59 6.18 -16.30 -9.81
CA SER A 59 7.45 -16.60 -10.46
C SER A 59 7.37 -17.87 -11.33
N VAL A 60 8.08 -17.85 -12.47
CA VAL A 60 8.28 -19.03 -13.32
C VAL A 60 8.94 -20.19 -12.54
N ALA A 61 9.65 -19.88 -11.44
CA ALA A 61 10.23 -20.87 -10.53
C ALA A 61 9.20 -21.58 -9.62
N GLU A 62 8.04 -20.95 -9.36
CA GLU A 62 6.91 -21.53 -8.61
C GLU A 62 5.76 -21.98 -9.52
N CYS A 63 5.84 -21.69 -10.82
CA CYS A 63 5.00 -22.28 -11.84
C CYS A 63 5.41 -23.76 -12.00
N ASN A 64 4.92 -24.61 -11.10
CA ASN A 64 4.62 -25.98 -11.50
C ASN A 64 3.79 -25.92 -12.79
N ARG A 65 4.04 -26.84 -13.72
CA ARG A 65 3.51 -26.91 -15.11
C ARG A 65 1.98 -26.86 -15.27
N THR A 66 1.24 -26.53 -14.21
CA THR A 66 -0.22 -26.53 -14.11
C THR A 66 -0.83 -25.18 -13.75
N LEU A 67 -0.04 -24.12 -13.51
CA LEU A 67 -0.58 -22.77 -13.26
C LEU A 67 -0.13 -21.76 -14.33
N PRO A 68 -1.06 -20.91 -14.84
CA PRO A 68 -0.75 -19.94 -15.89
C PRO A 68 0.16 -18.82 -15.37
N ASN A 69 1.16 -18.48 -16.20
CA ASN A 69 2.05 -17.33 -16.03
C ASN A 69 1.29 -16.01 -16.29
N TRP A 70 0.52 -15.54 -15.31
CA TRP A 70 -0.13 -14.23 -15.37
C TRP A 70 0.84 -13.12 -14.98
N ASN A 71 0.89 -12.06 -15.79
CA ASN A 71 1.63 -10.84 -15.49
C ASN A 71 0.65 -9.70 -15.24
N LEU A 72 0.68 -9.11 -14.04
CA LEU A 72 -0.13 -7.95 -13.68
C LEU A 72 0.79 -6.73 -13.57
N GLU A 73 0.88 -5.97 -14.64
CA GLU A 73 1.72 -4.79 -14.72
C GLU A 73 0.95 -3.55 -14.27
N LEU A 74 1.50 -2.77 -13.32
CA LEU A 74 0.98 -1.46 -12.96
C LEU A 74 1.39 -0.44 -14.04
N LEU A 75 0.41 0.05 -14.80
CA LEU A 75 0.64 1.02 -15.87
C LEU A 75 0.71 2.46 -15.35
N LYS A 76 -0.16 2.81 -14.40
CA LYS A 76 -0.23 4.15 -13.80
C LYS A 76 -1.06 4.15 -12.53
N THR A 77 -0.85 5.14 -11.68
CA THR A 77 -1.73 5.47 -10.55
C THR A 77 -2.38 6.83 -10.75
N TYR A 78 -3.52 7.04 -10.11
CA TYR A 78 -4.04 8.38 -9.90
C TYR A 78 -3.24 9.03 -8.78
N ALA A 79 -2.64 10.19 -9.06
CA ALA A 79 -1.75 10.85 -8.10
C ALA A 79 -2.54 11.28 -6.85
N LEU A 80 -2.00 10.95 -5.68
CA LEU A 80 -2.46 11.53 -4.43
C LEU A 80 -1.87 12.93 -4.25
N PRO A 81 -2.59 13.84 -3.60
CA PRO A 81 -2.03 15.12 -3.20
C PRO A 81 -0.93 14.90 -2.15
N THR A 82 0.08 15.77 -2.17
CA THR A 82 1.09 15.81 -1.11
C THR A 82 0.51 16.44 0.16
N VAL A 83 1.11 16.17 1.31
CA VAL A 83 0.78 16.84 2.59
C VAL A 83 0.80 18.36 2.42
N GLN A 84 1.78 18.90 1.70
CA GLN A 84 1.88 20.33 1.42
C GLN A 84 0.69 20.87 0.60
N GLN A 85 0.32 20.18 -0.48
CA GLN A 85 -0.87 20.53 -1.26
C GLN A 85 -2.14 20.44 -0.41
N CYS A 86 -2.24 19.43 0.43
CA CYS A 86 -3.39 19.27 1.32
C CYS A 86 -3.49 20.42 2.32
N CYS A 87 -2.37 20.84 2.92
CA CYS A 87 -2.32 21.97 3.86
C CYS A 87 -2.67 23.31 3.21
N TRP A 88 -2.22 23.56 1.97
CA TRP A 88 -2.35 24.88 1.34
C TRP A 88 -3.59 25.04 0.47
N GLU A 89 -4.07 23.96 -0.16
CA GLU A 89 -5.12 24.04 -1.18
C GLU A 89 -6.43 23.34 -0.76
N ILE A 90 -6.34 22.25 0.01
CA ILE A 90 -7.50 21.40 0.31
C ILE A 90 -8.11 21.72 1.69
N GLY A 91 -7.28 21.88 2.72
CA GLY A 91 -7.72 21.97 4.11
C GLY A 91 -8.35 20.66 4.61
N CYS A 92 -8.86 20.63 5.84
CA CYS A 92 -9.41 19.40 6.43
C CYS A 92 -10.49 18.75 5.53
N ILE A 93 -10.50 17.42 5.48
CA ILE A 93 -11.56 16.62 4.87
C ILE A 93 -12.29 15.82 5.97
N PRO A 94 -13.59 15.55 5.85
CA PRO A 94 -14.47 15.95 4.75
C PRO A 94 -14.77 17.46 4.76
N ASN A 95 -15.09 18.02 3.60
CA ASN A 95 -15.47 19.42 3.42
C ASN A 95 -16.49 19.58 2.27
N LYS A 96 -16.74 20.82 1.82
CA LYS A 96 -17.74 21.12 0.77
C LYS A 96 -17.41 20.52 -0.60
N VAL A 97 -16.13 20.20 -0.86
CA VAL A 97 -15.65 19.62 -2.12
C VAL A 97 -15.42 18.11 -1.97
N TYR A 98 -14.91 17.68 -0.82
CA TYR A 98 -14.57 16.28 -0.54
C TYR A 98 -15.54 15.69 0.49
N GLY A 99 -16.46 14.83 0.05
CA GLY A 99 -17.48 14.24 0.93
C GLY A 99 -17.01 13.07 1.80
N SER A 100 -15.78 12.58 1.60
CA SER A 100 -15.14 11.50 2.34
C SER A 100 -14.00 12.06 3.18
N ASP A 101 -13.69 11.42 4.30
CA ASP A 101 -12.51 11.66 5.14
C ASP A 101 -11.25 10.95 4.61
N HIS A 102 -11.39 10.13 3.56
CA HIS A 102 -10.28 9.51 2.82
C HIS A 102 -10.29 9.86 1.33
N PHE A 103 -9.10 10.04 0.74
CA PHE A 103 -8.89 10.08 -0.71
C PHE A 103 -8.89 8.67 -1.30
N ALA A 104 -9.54 8.52 -2.46
CA ALA A 104 -9.57 7.25 -3.16
C ALA A 104 -8.21 6.93 -3.82
N LEU A 105 -7.75 5.69 -3.65
CA LEU A 105 -6.63 5.13 -4.41
C LEU A 105 -7.15 4.56 -5.74
N ALA A 106 -6.37 4.72 -6.81
CA ALA A 106 -6.71 4.12 -8.10
C ALA A 106 -5.44 3.78 -8.89
N GLY A 107 -5.37 2.52 -9.37
CA GLY A 107 -4.33 2.04 -10.27
C GLY A 107 -4.93 1.51 -11.57
N ARG A 108 -4.23 1.72 -12.70
CA ARG A 108 -4.53 1.05 -13.96
C ARG A 108 -3.53 -0.09 -14.16
N PHE A 109 -4.05 -1.29 -14.37
CA PHE A 109 -3.24 -2.48 -14.56
C PHE A 109 -3.43 -3.08 -15.95
N LEU A 110 -2.38 -3.70 -16.48
CA LEU A 110 -2.44 -4.60 -17.62
C LEU A 110 -2.30 -6.03 -17.11
N LEU A 111 -3.33 -6.84 -17.35
CA LEU A 111 -3.26 -8.28 -17.10
C LEU A 111 -2.91 -8.99 -18.40
N THR A 112 -1.74 -9.63 -18.45
CA THR A 112 -1.35 -10.51 -19.55
C THR A 112 -1.66 -11.95 -19.16
N ILE A 113 -2.52 -12.60 -19.95
CA ILE A 113 -2.90 -14.00 -19.78
C ILE A 113 -2.14 -14.82 -20.83
N PRO A 114 -1.49 -15.95 -20.48
CA PRO A 114 -0.91 -16.85 -21.46
C PRO A 114 -1.95 -17.30 -22.49
N LYS A 115 -1.53 -17.42 -23.75
CA LYS A 115 -2.36 -18.09 -24.75
C LYS A 115 -2.35 -19.59 -24.42
N GLU A 116 -3.52 -20.23 -24.46
CA GLU A 116 -3.58 -21.69 -24.45
C GLU A 116 -2.86 -22.20 -25.72
N GLU A 117 -1.85 -23.05 -25.54
CA GLU A 117 -1.31 -23.83 -26.65
C GLU A 117 -2.37 -24.86 -27.04
N GLN A 118 -2.91 -24.74 -28.27
CA GLN A 118 -3.80 -25.73 -28.88
C GLN A 118 -3.02 -26.96 -29.35
#